data_AF-A0A5E9AV56-F1
#
_entry.id   AF-A0A5E9AV56-F1
#
_cell.length_a   1.000
_cell.length_b   1.000
_cell.length_c   1.000
_cell.angle_alpha   90.00
_cell.angle_beta   90.00
_cell.angle_gamma   90.00
#
_symmetry.space_group_name_H-M   'P 1'
#
loop_
_entity.id
_entity.type
_entity.pdbx_description
1 polymer ?
#
loop_
_entity_poly.entity_id
_entity_poly.type
_entity_poly.pdbx_seq_one_letter_code
_entity_poly.pdbx_strand_id
1 'polypeptide(L)'
;MTVDHAVGHSTLRGITLKIVSVTVFVGMQTCIKAAGDVPAGQIVFFRSFFAIFPIIAFLAFKGELATAFTTRRPFNHIARGLVGVGAMGLGFFALTRLPLPEAITLNYAQPLLVVVFSSIFLGET
;
A
#
# COMPACT_ATOMS: atom_id res chain seq x y z
N MET A 1 35.53 11.82 -11.32
CA MET A 1 34.59 12.96 -11.43
C MET A 1 33.57 12.67 -12.53
N THR A 2 32.65 11.72 -12.32
CA THR A 2 31.61 11.34 -13.32
C THR A 2 30.34 10.71 -12.70
N VAL A 3 30.04 10.93 -11.41
CA VAL A 3 28.87 10.30 -10.74
C VAL A 3 27.63 11.22 -10.69
N ASP A 4 27.76 12.52 -10.98
CA ASP A 4 26.67 13.49 -10.77
C ASP A 4 25.53 13.49 -11.83
N HIS A 5 25.71 12.87 -13.00
CA HIS A 5 24.71 12.98 -14.09
C HIS A 5 23.65 11.87 -14.13
N ALA A 6 23.78 10.81 -13.33
CA ALA A 6 22.83 9.69 -13.31
C ALA A 6 21.79 9.75 -12.16
N VAL A 7 22.08 10.52 -11.11
CA VAL A 7 21.24 10.61 -9.90
C VAL A 7 19.99 11.47 -10.14
N GLY A 8 20.06 12.48 -11.01
CA GLY A 8 18.96 13.41 -11.27
C GLY A 8 17.73 12.79 -11.93
N HIS A 9 17.91 11.93 -12.94
CA HIS A 9 16.78 11.33 -13.69
C HIS A 9 16.06 10.22 -12.91
N SER A 10 16.77 9.42 -12.12
CA SER A 10 16.18 8.34 -11.32
C SER A 10 15.47 8.88 -10.07
N THR A 11 16.05 9.89 -9.43
CA THR A 11 15.45 10.55 -8.25
C THR A 11 14.17 11.28 -8.62
N LEU A 12 14.17 12.06 -9.71
CA LEU A 12 12.98 12.78 -10.18
C LEU A 12 11.85 11.80 -10.54
N ARG A 13 12.15 10.69 -11.24
CA ARG A 13 11.16 9.64 -11.52
C ARG A 13 10.58 9.05 -10.23
N GLY A 14 11.42 8.79 -9.22
CA GLY A 14 10.96 8.31 -7.92
C GLY A 14 10.03 9.29 -7.22
N ILE A 15 10.37 10.58 -7.21
CA ILE A 15 9.55 11.65 -6.63
C ILE A 15 8.22 11.75 -7.37
N THR A 16 8.22 11.80 -8.71
CA THR A 16 7.00 11.88 -9.51
C THR A 16 6.11 10.66 -9.27
N LEU A 17 6.69 9.45 -9.23
CA LEU A 17 5.94 8.22 -8.92
C LEU A 17 5.30 8.28 -7.53
N LYS A 18 6.03 8.81 -6.53
CA LYS A 18 5.49 8.97 -5.17
C LYS A 18 4.34 9.98 -5.13
N ILE A 19 4.50 11.12 -5.79
CA ILE A 19 3.45 12.16 -5.86
C ILE A 19 2.20 11.57 -6.53
N VAL A 20 2.34 10.94 -7.70
CA VAL A 20 1.23 10.29 -8.41
C VAL A 20 0.56 9.23 -7.53
N SER A 21 1.35 8.39 -6.84
CA SER A 21 0.83 7.39 -5.91
C SER A 21 0.00 8.02 -4.79
N VAL A 22 0.49 9.09 -4.16
CA VAL A 22 -0.21 9.79 -3.08
C VAL A 22 -1.48 10.47 -3.60
N THR A 23 -1.43 11.12 -4.77
CA THR A 23 -2.60 11.75 -5.39
C THR A 23 -3.71 10.75 -5.69
N VAL A 24 -3.36 9.60 -6.30
CA VAL A 24 -4.32 8.52 -6.57
C VAL A 24 -4.89 7.97 -5.26
N PHE A 25 -4.05 7.77 -4.25
CA PHE A 25 -4.48 7.26 -2.96
C PHE A 25 -5.44 8.22 -2.24
N VAL A 26 -5.15 9.51 -2.22
CA VAL A 26 -6.03 10.53 -1.65
C VAL A 26 -7.33 10.63 -2.45
N GLY A 27 -7.28 10.61 -3.78
CA GLY A 27 -8.48 10.58 -4.63
C GLY A 27 -9.40 9.40 -4.31
N MET A 28 -8.83 8.20 -4.13
CA MET A 28 -9.58 7.02 -3.68
C MET A 28 -10.25 7.25 -2.32
N GLN A 29 -9.53 7.79 -1.32
CA GLN A 29 -10.09 8.09 0.01
C GLN A 29 -11.25 9.08 -0.07
N THR A 30 -11.12 10.12 -0.90
CA THR A 30 -12.18 11.10 -1.15
C THR A 30 -13.41 10.44 -1.78
N CYS A 31 -13.23 9.58 -2.79
CA CYS A 31 -14.35 8.84 -3.40
C CYS A 31 -15.06 7.91 -2.41
N ILE A 32 -14.30 7.20 -1.56
CA ILE A 32 -14.87 6.34 -0.51
C ILE A 32 -15.72 7.18 0.45
N LYS A 33 -15.21 8.34 0.89
CA LYS A 33 -15.93 9.23 1.79
C LYS A 33 -17.18 9.84 1.13
N ALA A 34 -17.10 10.15 -0.17
CA ALA A 34 -18.22 10.68 -0.94
C ALA A 34 -19.32 9.62 -1.22
N ALA A 35 -18.98 8.32 -1.15
CA ALA A 35 -19.93 7.23 -1.37
C ALA A 35 -21.00 7.09 -0.27
N GLY A 36 -20.85 7.77 0.87
CA GLY A 36 -21.80 7.73 1.98
C GLY A 36 -21.65 6.50 2.88
N ASP A 37 -22.74 6.07 3.51
CA ASP A 37 -22.77 4.94 4.46
C ASP A 37 -22.71 3.57 3.75
N VAL A 38 -21.60 3.31 3.07
CA VAL A 38 -21.31 1.99 2.50
C VAL A 38 -20.65 1.13 3.58
N PRO A 39 -21.13 -0.11 3.83
CA PRO A 39 -20.50 -1.01 4.78
C PRO A 39 -19.00 -1.22 4.48
N ALA A 40 -18.16 -1.17 5.51
CA ALA A 40 -16.71 -1.27 5.37
C ALA A 40 -16.25 -2.52 4.59
N GLY A 41 -16.96 -3.65 4.76
CA GLY A 41 -16.68 -4.88 4.01
C GLY A 41 -16.86 -4.73 2.49
N GLN A 42 -17.87 -3.98 2.05
CA GLN A 42 -18.08 -3.70 0.62
C GLN A 42 -16.99 -2.78 0.08
N ILE A 43 -16.60 -1.74 0.84
CA ILE A 43 -15.49 -0.84 0.48
C ILE A 43 -14.19 -1.64 0.28
N VAL A 44 -13.86 -2.52 1.22
CA VAL A 44 -12.65 -3.38 1.15
C VAL A 44 -12.72 -4.35 -0.02
N PHE A 45 -13.89 -4.95 -0.27
CA PHE A 45 -14.11 -5.86 -1.38
C PHE A 45 -13.90 -5.14 -2.72
N PHE A 46 -14.60 -4.03 -2.96
CA PHE A 46 -14.47 -3.28 -4.20
C PHE A 46 -13.05 -2.74 -4.40
N ARG A 47 -12.42 -2.20 -3.36
CA ARG A 47 -11.01 -1.78 -3.43
C ARG A 47 -10.09 -2.92 -3.90
N SER A 48 -10.24 -4.11 -3.32
CA SER A 48 -9.37 -5.26 -3.63
C SER A 48 -9.69 -5.85 -5.00
N PHE A 49 -10.96 -5.87 -5.39
CA PHE A 49 -11.41 -6.32 -6.70
C PHE A 49 -10.89 -5.41 -7.81
N PHE A 50 -11.08 -4.09 -7.68
CA PHE A 50 -10.61 -3.14 -8.68
C PHE A 50 -9.09 -3.02 -8.74
N ALA A 51 -8.36 -3.36 -7.68
CA ALA A 51 -6.90 -3.41 -7.70
C ALA A 51 -6.34 -4.48 -8.67
N ILE A 52 -7.13 -5.50 -9.03
CA ILE A 52 -6.72 -6.56 -9.97
C ILE A 52 -6.46 -5.97 -11.37
N PHE A 53 -7.31 -5.05 -11.86
CA PHE A 53 -7.18 -4.47 -13.19
C PHE A 53 -5.85 -3.73 -13.45
N PRO A 54 -5.41 -2.77 -12.62
CA PRO A 54 -4.13 -2.09 -12.83
C PRO A 54 -2.94 -3.04 -12.66
N ILE A 55 -3.05 -4.08 -11.81
CA ILE A 55 -2.01 -5.10 -11.66
C ILE A 55 -1.87 -5.91 -12.95
N ILE A 56 -2.99 -6.40 -13.51
CA ILE A 56 -2.99 -7.14 -14.78
C ILE A 56 -2.49 -6.25 -15.91
N ALA A 57 -2.96 -4.99 -16.00
CA ALA A 57 -2.50 -4.05 -17.01
C ALA A 57 -0.98 -3.84 -16.91
N PHE A 58 -0.46 -3.61 -15.70
CA PHE A 58 0.98 -3.47 -15.48
C PHE A 58 1.78 -4.72 -15.87
N LEU A 59 1.31 -5.91 -15.50
CA LEU A 59 1.94 -7.17 -15.92
C LEU A 59 1.88 -7.37 -17.44
N ALA A 60 0.80 -6.95 -18.09
CA ALA A 60 0.64 -7.00 -19.54
C ALA A 60 1.63 -6.07 -20.23
N PHE A 61 1.77 -4.82 -19.75
CA PHE A 61 2.76 -3.88 -20.24
C PHE A 61 4.20 -4.40 -20.08
N LYS A 62 4.48 -5.21 -19.04
CA LYS A 62 5.79 -5.85 -18.83
C LYS A 62 5.99 -7.16 -19.60
N GLY A 63 4.95 -7.70 -20.26
CA GLY A 63 5.01 -9.02 -20.91
C GLY A 63 5.10 -10.20 -19.94
N GLU A 64 4.87 -9.96 -18.64
CA GLU A 64 5.09 -10.92 -17.55
C GLU A 64 3.78 -11.61 -17.12
N LEU A 65 2.74 -11.61 -17.97
CA LEU A 65 1.41 -12.16 -17.64
C LEU A 65 1.46 -13.63 -17.20
N ALA A 66 2.33 -14.44 -17.83
CA ALA A 66 2.52 -15.85 -17.47
C ALA A 66 3.07 -16.02 -16.04
N THR A 67 3.79 -15.02 -15.53
CA THR A 67 4.28 -15.03 -14.15
C THR A 67 3.25 -14.59 -13.12
N ALA A 68 2.12 -14.01 -13.54
CA ALA A 68 1.03 -13.61 -12.65
C ALA A 68 0.53 -14.78 -11.80
N PHE A 69 0.49 -15.98 -12.39
CA PHE A 69 0.01 -17.20 -11.75
C PHE A 69 1.13 -18.03 -11.10
N THR A 70 2.41 -17.68 -11.32
CA THR A 70 3.54 -18.40 -10.73
C THR A 70 4.18 -17.59 -9.61
N THR A 71 3.81 -17.92 -8.37
CA THR A 71 4.46 -17.34 -7.20
C THR A 71 5.52 -18.29 -6.67
N ARG A 72 6.80 -17.90 -6.74
CA ARG A 72 7.94 -18.69 -6.21
C ARG A 72 7.93 -18.84 -4.68
N ARG A 73 7.12 -18.03 -3.96
CA ARG A 73 7.00 -18.00 -2.49
C ARG A 73 5.53 -17.86 -2.07
N PRO A 74 4.68 -18.89 -2.27
CA PRO A 74 3.23 -18.78 -2.08
C PRO A 74 2.86 -18.42 -0.63
N PHE A 75 3.62 -18.96 0.33
CA PHE A 75 3.43 -18.65 1.75
C PHE A 75 3.62 -17.16 2.07
N ASN A 76 4.66 -16.51 1.52
CA ASN A 76 4.90 -15.08 1.74
C ASN A 76 3.81 -14.21 1.08
N HIS A 77 3.25 -14.65 -0.04
CA HIS A 77 2.16 -13.94 -0.71
C HIS A 77 0.87 -14.00 0.12
N ILE A 78 0.54 -15.19 0.65
CA ILE A 78 -0.60 -15.37 1.55
C ILE A 78 -0.39 -14.58 2.85
N ALA A 79 0.79 -14.67 3.46
CA ALA A 79 1.11 -13.93 4.68
C ALA A 79 0.97 -12.42 4.48
N ARG A 80 1.45 -11.88 3.35
CA ARG A 80 1.25 -10.46 2.99
C ARG A 80 -0.23 -10.11 2.86
N GLY A 81 -1.02 -10.97 2.22
CA GLY A 81 -2.47 -10.79 2.10
C GLY A 81 -3.17 -10.78 3.46
N LEU A 82 -2.89 -11.77 4.30
CA LEU A 82 -3.48 -11.91 5.64
C LEU A 82 -3.11 -10.74 6.56
N VAL A 83 -1.82 -10.38 6.63
CA VAL A 83 -1.36 -9.24 7.43
C VAL A 83 -1.97 -7.94 6.92
N GLY A 84 -2.04 -7.75 5.60
CA GLY A 84 -2.66 -6.57 4.99
C GLY A 84 -4.16 -6.44 5.30
N VAL A 85 -4.92 -7.51 5.14
CA VAL A 85 -6.36 -7.53 5.43
C VAL A 85 -6.62 -7.38 6.93
N GLY A 86 -5.84 -8.06 7.78
CA GLY A 86 -5.90 -7.93 9.23
C GLY A 86 -5.61 -6.49 9.69
N ALA A 87 -4.57 -5.85 9.14
CA ALA A 87 -4.25 -4.47 9.43
C ALA A 87 -5.39 -3.51 9.02
N MET A 88 -6.02 -3.73 7.85
CA MET A 88 -7.19 -2.94 7.43
C MET A 88 -8.38 -3.13 8.38
N GLY A 89 -8.69 -4.38 8.75
CA GLY A 89 -9.79 -4.68 9.67
C GLY A 89 -9.59 -4.03 11.05
N LEU A 90 -8.39 -4.15 11.61
CA LEU A 90 -8.01 -3.50 12.87
C LEU A 90 -8.03 -1.97 12.74
N GLY A 91 -7.62 -1.42 11.59
CA GLY A 91 -7.69 0.01 11.31
C GLY A 91 -9.13 0.54 11.31
N PHE A 92 -10.05 -0.15 10.65
CA PHE A 92 -11.48 0.20 10.71
C PHE A 92 -12.05 0.05 12.12
N PHE A 93 -11.68 -1.02 12.83
CA PHE A 93 -12.08 -1.21 14.21
C PHE A 93 -11.61 -0.06 15.10
N ALA A 94 -10.35 0.38 14.97
CA ALA A 94 -9.82 1.52 15.69
C ALA A 94 -10.60 2.81 15.36
N LEU A 95 -10.93 3.06 14.09
CA LEU A 95 -11.74 4.22 13.70
C LEU A 95 -13.16 4.20 14.29
N THR A 96 -13.74 3.03 14.55
CA THR A 96 -15.06 2.93 15.22
C THR A 96 -15.01 3.10 16.73
N ARG A 97 -13.82 2.99 17.35
CA ARG A 97 -13.64 2.99 18.80
C ARG A 97 -12.89 4.20 19.34
N LEU A 98 -12.06 4.84 18.52
CA LEU A 98 -11.24 5.99 18.88
C LEU A 98 -11.71 7.24 18.14
N PRO A 99 -11.66 8.43 18.78
CA PRO A 99 -11.69 9.70 18.09
C PRO A 99 -10.64 9.79 16.97
N LEU A 100 -11.01 10.42 15.85
CA LEU A 100 -10.13 10.62 14.68
C LEU A 100 -8.73 11.15 15.04
N PRO A 101 -8.56 12.16 15.92
CA PRO A 101 -7.25 12.66 16.30
C PRO A 101 -6.36 11.62 16.99
N GLU A 102 -6.94 10.72 17.79
CA GLU A 102 -6.20 9.67 18.49
C GLU A 102 -5.71 8.60 17.51
N ALA A 103 -6.56 8.22 16.53
CA ALA A 103 -6.17 7.32 15.46
C ALA A 103 -5.03 7.90 14.61
N ILE A 104 -5.04 9.20 14.32
CA ILE A 104 -3.94 9.88 13.61
C ILE A 104 -2.66 9.87 14.46
N THR A 105 -2.78 10.12 15.76
CA THR A 105 -1.64 10.12 16.68
C THR A 105 -0.97 8.75 16.73
N LEU A 106 -1.75 7.66 16.76
CA LEU A 106 -1.21 6.31 16.68
C LEU A 106 -0.49 6.05 15.34
N ASN A 107 -0.99 6.61 14.23
CA ASN A 107 -0.33 6.49 12.93
C ASN A 107 1.04 7.19 12.90
N TYR A 108 1.29 8.23 13.71
CA TYR A 108 2.62 8.84 13.81
C TYR A 108 3.67 7.90 14.42
N ALA A 109 3.26 6.87 15.17
CA ALA A 109 4.18 5.85 15.68
C ALA A 109 4.56 4.79 14.64
N GLN A 110 3.82 4.68 13.52
CA GLN A 110 4.09 3.70 12.46
C GLN A 110 5.55 3.69 11.95
N PRO A 111 6.21 4.83 11.63
CA PRO A 111 7.60 4.81 11.19
C PRO A 111 8.55 4.20 12.23
N LEU A 112 8.35 4.46 13.52
CA LEU A 112 9.17 3.86 14.58
C LEU A 112 8.99 2.34 14.62
N LEU A 113 7.75 1.87 14.55
CA LEU A 113 7.46 0.43 14.48
C LEU A 113 8.06 -0.21 13.23
N VAL A 114 8.00 0.46 12.08
CA VAL A 114 8.60 -0.02 10.83
C VAL A 114 10.12 -0.16 10.98
N VAL A 115 10.82 0.81 11.57
CA VAL A 115 12.27 0.71 11.81
C VAL A 115 12.61 -0.49 12.70
N VAL A 116 11.90 -0.66 13.82
CA VAL A 116 12.12 -1.78 14.74
C VAL A 116 11.83 -3.13 14.07
N PHE A 117 10.73 -3.23 13.32
CA PHE A 117 10.41 -4.47 12.61
C PHE A 117 11.34 -4.74 11.42
N SER A 118 11.84 -3.71 10.73
CA SER A 118 12.86 -3.87 9.69
C SER A 118 14.14 -4.46 10.26
N SER A 119 14.60 -4.02 11.44
CA SER A 119 15.80 -4.62 12.05
C SER A 119 15.59 -6.07 12.46
N ILE A 120 14.40 -6.41 12.98
CA ILE A 120 14.07 -7.80 13.40
C ILE A 120 13.89 -8.74 12.20
N PHE A 121 13.15 -8.33 11.17
CA PHE A 121 12.75 -9.21 10.06
C PHE A 121 13.69 -9.15 8.84
N LEU A 122 14.30 -7.98 8.58
CA LEU A 122 15.18 -7.74 7.44
C LEU A 122 16.67 -7.73 7.83
N GLY A 123 17.00 -7.56 9.12
CA GLY A 123 18.38 -7.51 9.60
C GLY A 123 19.10 -6.20 9.29
N GLU A 124 18.36 -5.15 8.94
CA GLU A 124 18.90 -3.81 8.66
C GLU A 124 19.07 -3.04 9.99
N THR A 125 20.28 -2.58 10.31
CA THR A 125 20.60 -1.79 11.53
C THR A 125 20.64 -0.30 11.26
#